data_AF-Q26F36-F1
#
_entry.id   AF-Q26F36-F1
#
_cell.length_a   1.000
_cell.length_b   1.000
_cell.length_c   1.000
_cell.angle_alpha   90.00
_cell.angle_beta   90.00
_cell.angle_gamma   90.00
#
_symmetry.space_group_name_H-M   'P 1'
#
loop_
_entity.id
_entity.type
_entity.pdbx_description
1 polymer ?
#
loop_
_entity_poly.entity_id
_entity_poly.type
_entity_poly.pdbx_seq_one_letter_code
_entity_poly.pdbx_strand_id
1 'polypeptide(L)'
;MKDSTQMPSLLSSKSLVILTKFMAIYAAFHIITVLGKTYVDSLSEESTIADSYQLPIYIVAGVHFIMLLMCGAMLMTKKYYWLVTVACIVISLYTRFFFEDIVSLVNAY
;
A
#
# COMPACT_ATOMS: atom_id res chain seq x y z
N MET A 1 41.62 0.84 -5.40
CA MET A 1 41.07 1.33 -4.12
C MET A 1 39.61 1.70 -4.41
N LYS A 2 38.64 0.85 -4.03
CA LYS A 2 37.22 1.07 -4.32
C LYS A 2 36.68 2.00 -3.22
N ASP A 3 36.28 3.20 -3.61
CA ASP A 3 35.84 4.26 -2.72
C ASP A 3 34.66 3.78 -1.86
N SER A 4 34.88 3.63 -0.55
CA SER A 4 33.90 3.11 0.42
C SER A 4 32.80 4.12 0.78
N THR A 5 32.73 5.25 0.08
CA THR A 5 31.76 6.33 0.33
C THR A 5 30.64 6.43 -0.71
N GLN A 6 30.62 5.57 -1.74
CA GLN A 6 29.45 5.48 -2.60
C GLN A 6 28.29 4.81 -1.85
N MET A 7 27.30 5.62 -1.46
CA MET A 7 25.99 5.11 -1.08
C MET A 7 25.56 4.06 -2.12
N PRO A 8 25.15 2.84 -1.69
CA PRO A 8 24.74 1.81 -2.63
C PRO A 8 23.67 2.38 -3.55
N SER A 9 23.69 2.06 -4.85
CA SER A 9 22.83 2.72 -5.86
C SER A 9 21.33 2.68 -5.49
N LEU A 10 20.94 1.64 -4.74
CA LEU A 10 19.61 1.45 -4.15
C LEU A 10 19.21 2.53 -3.14
N LEU A 11 20.15 3.11 -2.39
CA LEU A 11 19.88 4.17 -1.39
C LEU A 11 20.03 5.59 -1.94
N SER A 12 20.23 5.72 -3.26
CA SER A 12 20.34 7.03 -3.91
C SER A 12 19.01 7.79 -3.95
N SER A 13 19.06 9.12 -4.00
CA SER A 13 17.86 9.97 -4.13
C SER A 13 17.03 9.64 -5.36
N LYS A 14 17.65 9.23 -6.47
CA LYS A 14 16.94 8.80 -7.69
C LYS A 14 16.12 7.52 -7.43
N SER A 15 16.71 6.55 -6.73
CA SER A 15 16.03 5.32 -6.31
C SER A 15 14.82 5.63 -5.42
N LEU A 16 14.99 6.53 -4.45
CA LEU A 16 13.90 6.92 -3.54
C LEU A 16 12.69 7.51 -4.28
N VAL A 17 12.93 8.36 -5.26
CA VAL A 17 11.87 8.96 -6.08
C VAL A 17 11.11 7.87 -6.85
N ILE A 18 11.83 6.93 -7.46
CA ILE A 18 11.24 5.82 -8.22
C ILE A 18 10.40 4.93 -7.29
N LEU A 19 10.94 4.55 -6.13
CA LEU A 19 10.24 3.73 -5.14
C LEU A 19 8.96 4.42 -4.63
N THR A 20 9.03 5.73 -4.37
CA THR A 20 7.87 6.51 -3.91
C THR A 20 6.76 6.54 -4.97
N LYS A 21 7.12 6.69 -6.24
CA LYS A 21 6.16 6.61 -7.36
C LYS A 21 5.54 5.23 -7.48
N PHE A 22 6.37 4.19 -7.42
CA PHE A 22 5.90 2.81 -7.48
C PHE A 22 4.90 2.54 -6.34
N MET A 23 5.22 2.98 -5.13
CA MET A 23 4.36 2.79 -3.97
C MET A 23 3.03 3.54 -4.09
N ALA A 24 3.04 4.78 -4.59
CA ALA A 24 1.82 5.53 -4.87
C ALA A 24 0.95 4.80 -5.91
N ILE A 25 1.54 4.31 -7.01
CA ILE A 25 0.80 3.58 -8.05
C ILE A 25 0.22 2.28 -7.50
N TYR A 26 1.00 1.52 -6.74
CA TYR A 26 0.52 0.27 -6.13
C TYR A 26 -0.63 0.51 -5.15
N ALA A 27 -0.51 1.54 -4.31
CA ALA A 27 -1.57 1.92 -3.38
C ALA A 27 -2.86 2.34 -4.11
N ALA A 28 -2.74 3.16 -5.16
CA ALA A 28 -3.87 3.56 -5.99
C ALA A 28 -4.53 2.35 -6.68
N PHE A 29 -3.72 1.43 -7.24
CA PHE A 29 -4.21 0.20 -7.84
C PHE A 29 -5.03 -0.61 -6.85
N HIS A 30 -4.51 -0.82 -5.63
CA HIS A 30 -5.22 -1.57 -4.59
C HIS A 30 -6.58 -0.94 -4.27
N ILE A 31 -6.66 0.38 -4.10
CA ILE A 31 -7.91 1.09 -3.82
C ILE A 31 -8.90 0.93 -4.97
N ILE A 32 -8.45 1.12 -6.22
CA ILE A 32 -9.30 0.97 -7.41
C ILE A 32 -9.85 -0.45 -7.51
N THR A 33 -9.04 -1.48 -7.22
CA THR A 33 -9.54 -2.86 -7.24
C THR A 33 -10.61 -3.13 -6.19
N VAL A 34 -10.48 -2.53 -4.99
CA VAL A 34 -11.50 -2.66 -3.94
C VAL A 34 -12.77 -1.92 -4.33
N LEU A 35 -12.66 -0.68 -4.81
CA LEU A 35 -13.82 0.09 -5.29
C LEU A 35 -14.52 -0.58 -6.47
N GLY A 36 -13.76 -1.16 -7.40
CA GLY A 36 -14.30 -1.91 -8.53
C GLY A 36 -15.08 -3.13 -8.07
N LYS A 37 -14.57 -3.88 -7.09
CA LYS A 37 -15.31 -4.98 -6.47
C LYS A 37 -16.57 -4.51 -5.74
N THR A 38 -16.48 -3.47 -4.91
CA THR A 38 -17.65 -2.90 -4.22
C THR A 38 -18.74 -2.47 -5.21
N TYR A 39 -18.35 -1.88 -6.34
CA TYR A 39 -19.28 -1.50 -7.39
C TYR A 39 -19.93 -2.72 -8.04
N VAL A 40 -19.15 -3.76 -8.38
CA VAL A 40 -19.70 -5.00 -8.97
C VAL A 40 -20.65 -5.70 -7.99
N ASP A 41 -20.26 -5.84 -6.73
CA ASP A 41 -21.09 -6.46 -5.68
C ASP A 41 -22.38 -5.66 -5.44
N SER A 42 -22.37 -4.34 -5.63
CA SER A 42 -23.61 -3.53 -5.52
C SER A 42 -24.61 -3.77 -6.65
N LEU A 43 -24.18 -4.42 -7.74
CA LEU A 43 -25.01 -4.74 -8.89
C LEU A 43 -25.45 -6.22 -8.92
N SER A 44 -24.92 -7.06 -8.01
CA SER A 44 -25.25 -8.49 -7.92
C SER A 44 -26.09 -8.81 -6.67
N GLU A 45 -26.92 -9.84 -6.76
CA GLU A 45 -27.73 -10.33 -5.63
C GLU A 45 -26.88 -11.11 -4.60
N GLU A 46 -25.69 -11.56 -4.99
CA GLU A 46 -24.74 -12.30 -4.16
C GLU A 46 -23.39 -11.57 -4.17
N SER A 47 -22.77 -11.41 -2.99
CA SER A 47 -21.43 -10.82 -2.90
C SER A 47 -20.40 -11.81 -3.44
N THR A 48 -19.45 -11.31 -4.23
CA THR A 48 -18.34 -12.13 -4.72
C THR A 48 -17.28 -12.44 -3.65
N ILE A 49 -17.47 -11.95 -2.42
CA ILE A 49 -16.55 -12.07 -1.30
C ILE A 49 -17.31 -12.63 -0.11
N ALA A 50 -16.74 -13.62 0.58
CA ALA A 50 -17.30 -14.11 1.84
C ALA A 50 -17.33 -12.99 2.89
N ASP A 51 -18.42 -12.92 3.67
CA ASP A 51 -18.67 -11.86 4.65
C ASP A 51 -17.50 -11.61 5.61
N SER A 52 -16.81 -12.69 6.03
CA SER A 52 -15.63 -12.63 6.90
C SER A 52 -14.47 -11.80 6.33
N TYR A 53 -14.43 -11.58 5.01
CA TYR A 53 -13.37 -10.83 4.35
C TYR A 53 -13.77 -9.39 4.01
N GLN A 54 -15.06 -9.03 4.05
CA GLN A 54 -15.52 -7.70 3.64
C GLN A 54 -14.87 -6.59 4.47
N LEU A 55 -15.04 -6.63 5.80
CA LEU A 55 -14.49 -5.62 6.70
C LEU A 55 -12.94 -5.55 6.65
N PRO A 56 -12.20 -6.68 6.72
CA PRO A 56 -10.75 -6.67 6.55
C PRO A 56 -10.27 -6.03 5.23
N ILE A 57 -10.95 -6.30 4.11
CA ILE A 57 -10.60 -5.71 2.81
C ILE A 57 -10.74 -4.18 2.84
N TYR A 58 -11.82 -3.65 3.42
CA TYR A 58 -12.01 -2.20 3.54
C TYR A 58 -10.98 -1.55 4.47
N ILE A 59 -10.60 -2.21 5.57
CA ILE A 59 -9.54 -1.73 6.48
C ILE A 59 -8.21 -1.65 5.74
N VAL A 60 -7.82 -2.71 5.02
CA VAL A 60 -6.57 -2.74 4.25
C VAL A 60 -6.59 -1.71 3.10
N ALA A 61 -7.74 -1.48 2.46
CA ALA A 61 -7.90 -0.43 1.48
C ALA A 61 -7.69 0.96 2.09
N GLY A 62 -8.22 1.20 3.30
CA GLY A 62 -8.00 2.43 4.06
C GLY A 62 -6.52 2.68 4.40
N VAL A 63 -5.79 1.62 4.78
CA VAL A 63 -4.33 1.70 4.99
C VAL A 63 -3.61 2.12 3.71
N HIS A 64 -3.95 1.52 2.57
CA HIS A 64 -3.39 1.91 1.28
C HIS A 64 -3.77 3.33 0.88
N PHE A 65 -4.96 3.81 1.25
CA PHE A 65 -5.36 5.21 1.03
C PHE A 65 -4.47 6.20 1.80
N ILE A 66 -4.17 5.92 3.07
CA ILE A 66 -3.23 6.75 3.86
C ILE A 66 -1.84 6.74 3.22
N MET A 67 -1.36 5.57 2.79
CA MET A 67 -0.08 5.46 2.09
C MET A 67 -0.06 6.26 0.77
N LEU A 68 -1.16 6.23 0.00
CA LEU A 68 -1.31 7.02 -1.21
C LEU A 68 -1.24 8.52 -0.91
N LEU A 69 -1.91 9.00 0.14
CA LEU A 69 -1.84 10.40 0.55
C LEU A 69 -0.41 10.82 0.94
N MET A 70 0.29 9.99 1.72
CA MET A 70 1.68 10.25 2.12
C MET A 70 2.63 10.27 0.92
N CYS A 71 2.59 9.25 0.07
CA CYS A 71 3.43 9.20 -1.13
C CYS A 71 3.06 10.30 -2.13
N GLY A 72 1.77 10.60 -2.29
CA GLY A 72 1.26 11.69 -3.11
C GLY A 72 1.76 13.06 -2.63
N ALA A 73 1.69 13.33 -1.32
CA ALA A 73 2.21 14.56 -0.73
C ALA A 73 3.72 14.72 -0.99
N MET A 74 4.50 13.65 -0.87
CA MET A 74 5.94 13.67 -1.20
C MET A 74 6.17 13.97 -2.69
N LEU A 75 5.37 13.40 -3.59
CA LEU A 75 5.46 13.64 -5.03
C LEU A 75 5.08 15.06 -5.45
N MET A 76 4.10 15.66 -4.77
CA MET A 76 3.64 17.03 -5.02
C MET A 76 4.63 18.05 -4.48
N THR A 77 5.13 17.86 -3.25
CA THR A 77 6.08 18.77 -2.60
C THR A 77 7.53 18.59 -3.06
N LYS A 78 7.81 17.50 -3.80
CA LYS A 78 9.17 17.07 -4.18
C LYS A 78 10.11 16.83 -2.97
N LYS A 79 9.55 16.66 -1.77
CA LYS A 79 10.27 16.33 -0.54
C LYS A 79 10.12 14.83 -0.26
N TYR A 80 11.21 14.08 -0.42
CA TYR A 80 11.21 12.63 -0.28
C TYR A 80 11.94 12.19 0.98
N TYR A 81 11.33 11.27 1.73
CA TYR A 81 11.90 10.75 2.97
C TYR A 81 12.03 9.23 2.89
N TRP A 82 13.25 8.73 3.04
CA TRP A 82 13.54 7.29 2.99
C TRP A 82 12.70 6.49 3.99
N LEU A 83 12.62 6.96 5.24
CA LEU A 83 11.89 6.29 6.30
C LEU A 83 10.41 6.14 5.96
N VAL A 84 9.81 7.17 5.37
CA VAL A 84 8.39 7.16 4.97
C VAL A 84 8.16 6.15 3.85
N THR A 85 8.96 6.19 2.79
CA THR A 85 8.81 5.27 1.66
C THR A 85 9.05 3.82 2.08
N VAL A 86 10.05 3.56 2.92
CA VAL A 86 10.33 2.21 3.45
C VAL A 86 9.19 1.74 4.37
N ALA A 87 8.67 2.60 5.24
CA ALA A 87 7.52 2.26 6.08
C ALA A 87 6.30 1.88 5.23
N CYS A 88 5.99 2.65 4.18
CA CYS A 88 4.92 2.30 3.25
C CYS A 88 5.14 0.92 2.60
N ILE A 89 6.37 0.62 2.15
CA ILE A 89 6.69 -0.68 1.57
C ILE A 89 6.48 -1.80 2.59
N VAL A 90 7.00 -1.65 3.81
CA VAL A 90 6.86 -2.66 4.88
C VAL A 90 5.40 -2.89 5.23
N ILE A 91 4.61 -1.83 5.41
CA ILE A 91 3.17 -1.92 5.69
C ILE A 91 2.44 -2.60 4.54
N SER A 92 2.77 -2.27 3.29
CA SER A 92 2.18 -2.90 2.12
C SER A 92 2.44 -4.40 2.09
N LEU A 93 3.69 -4.80 2.31
CA LEU A 93 4.07 -6.21 2.36
C LEU A 93 3.42 -6.92 3.55
N TYR A 94 3.35 -6.26 4.71
CA TYR A 94 2.69 -6.81 5.89
C TYR A 94 1.21 -7.11 5.61
N THR A 95 0.46 -6.11 5.11
CA THR A 95 -0.96 -6.28 4.78
C THR A 95 -1.21 -7.35 3.71
N ARG A 96 -0.21 -7.63 2.87
CA ARG A 96 -0.29 -8.67 1.84
C ARG A 96 0.01 -10.07 2.38
N PHE A 97 1.09 -10.23 3.14
CA PHE A 97 1.53 -11.54 3.63
C PHE A 97 0.75 -12.02 4.84
N PHE A 98 0.32 -11.09 5.70
CA PHE A 98 -0.40 -11.38 6.94
C PHE A 98 -1.90 -11.04 6.80
N PHE A 99 -2.43 -11.08 5.57
CA PHE A 99 -3.83 -10.74 5.32
C PHE A 99 -4.80 -11.66 6.08
N GLU A 100 -4.54 -12.98 6.05
CA GLU A 100 -5.37 -13.95 6.78
C GLU A 100 -5.31 -13.73 8.30
N ASP A 101 -4.16 -13.32 8.83
CA ASP A 101 -4.04 -12.99 10.26
C ASP A 101 -4.82 -11.70 10.60
N ILE A 102 -4.83 -10.72 9.69
CA ILE A 102 -5.68 -9.52 9.82
C ILE A 102 -7.16 -9.91 9.80
N VAL A 103 -7.57 -10.79 8.89
CA VAL A 103 -8.94 -11.31 8.81
C VAL A 103 -9.32 -12.01 10.11
N SER A 104 -8.45 -12.89 10.62
CA SER A 104 -8.68 -13.58 11.88
C SER A 104 -8.79 -12.61 13.05
N LEU A 105 -7.92 -11.59 13.11
CA LEU A 105 -7.94 -10.59 14.16
C LEU A 105 -9.21 -9.73 14.11
N VAL A 106 -9.59 -9.24 12.94
CA VAL A 106 -10.76 -8.38 12.76
C VAL A 106 -12.05 -9.11 13.10
N ASN A 107 -12.17 -10.39 12.74
CA ASN A 107 -13.37 -11.19 13.03
C ASN A 107 -13.40 -11.76 14.46
N ALA A 108 -12.28 -11.67 15.21
CA ALA A 108 -12.24 -12.08 16.61
C ALA A 108 -12.85 -11.02 17.56
N TYR A 109 -13.08 -9.80 17.06
CA TYR A 109 -13.71 -8.68 17.77
C TYR A 109 -15.03 -8.31 17.10
#